data_AF-A0A7W0EN21-F1
#
_entry.id   AF-A0A7W0EN21-F1
#
_cell.length_a   1.000
_cell.length_b   1.000
_cell.length_c   1.000
_cell.angle_alpha   90.00
_cell.angle_beta   90.00
_cell.angle_gamma   90.00
#
_symmetry.space_group_name_H-M   'P 1'
#
loop_
_entity.id
_entity.type
_entity.pdbx_description
1 polymer ?
#
loop_
_entity_poly.entity_id
_entity_poly.type
_entity_poly.pdbx_seq_one_letter_code
_entity_poly.pdbx_strand_id
1 'polypeptide(L)' 'MPIVTIKLAKGRPVGLKRTLVQAVTAAVASSLDLKPELVSVLLEEFERENWSTGGELHSDKYGGGYGHQ' A
#
# COMPACT_ATOMS: atom_id res chain seq x y z
N MET A 1 -17.87 8.94 -3.33
CA MET A 1 -16.44 9.34 -3.34
C MET A 1 -15.68 8.36 -2.46
N PRO A 2 -15.14 7.27 -3.03
CA PRO A 2 -14.41 6.26 -2.25
C PRO A 2 -13.05 6.76 -1.77
N ILE A 3 -12.66 6.32 -0.58
CA ILE A 3 -11.33 6.55 -0.01
C ILE A 3 -10.74 5.19 0.34
N VAL A 4 -9.55 4.89 -0.18
CA VAL A 4 -8.81 3.65 0.08
C VAL A 4 -7.51 3.99 0.79
N THR A 5 -7.32 3.47 1.99
CA THR A 5 -6.03 3.57 2.70
C THR A 5 -5.28 2.25 2.58
N ILE A 6 -4.04 2.32 2.09
CA ILE A 6 -3.15 1.17 1.98
C ILE A 6 -2.02 1.36 3.00
N LYS A 7 -1.96 0.44 3.95
CA LYS A 7 -0.87 0.36 4.94
C LYS A 7 0.17 -0.62 4.45
N LEU A 8 1.43 -0.19 4.36
CA LEU A 8 2.52 -1.01 3.82
C LEU A 8 3.87 -0.67 4.45
N ALA A 9 4.82 -1.61 4.37
CA ALA A 9 6.19 -1.34 4.79
C ALA A 9 6.83 -0.24 3.91
N LYS A 10 7.59 0.66 4.54
CA LYS A 10 8.35 1.71 3.88
C LYS A 10 9.47 1.15 3.01
N GLY A 11 9.92 1.93 2.02
CA GLY A 11 11.13 1.67 1.24
C GLY A 11 10.89 1.40 -0.24
N ARG A 12 9.64 1.25 -0.68
CA ARG A 12 9.31 1.07 -2.10
C ARG A 12 9.69 2.31 -2.93
N PRO A 13 10.27 2.14 -4.13
CA PRO A 13 10.44 3.23 -5.07
C PRO A 13 9.11 3.88 -5.44
N VAL A 14 9.14 5.19 -5.71
CA VAL A 14 7.95 5.95 -6.13
C VAL A 14 7.30 5.38 -7.40
N GLY A 15 8.09 4.77 -8.30
CA GLY A 15 7.58 4.09 -9.49
C GLY A 15 6.57 2.99 -9.16
N LEU A 16 6.87 2.13 -8.19
CA LEU A 16 5.95 1.06 -7.76
C LEU A 16 4.71 1.62 -7.06
N LYS A 17 4.86 2.69 -6.27
CA LYS A 17 3.73 3.38 -5.65
C LYS A 17 2.77 3.94 -6.70
N ARG A 18 3.30 4.51 -7.80
CA ARG A 18 2.50 5.01 -8.92
C ARG A 18 1.69 3.90 -9.59
N THR A 19 2.32 2.76 -9.85
CA THR A 19 1.63 1.58 -10.41
C THR A 19 0.53 1.10 -9.47
N LEU A 20 0.79 1.02 -8.16
CA LEU A 20 -0.17 0.59 -7.16
C LEU A 20 -1.42 1.49 -7.13
N VAL A 21 -1.24 2.82 -7.01
CA VAL A 21 -2.40 3.73 -6.93
C VAL A 21 -3.21 3.72 -8.22
N GLN A 22 -2.56 3.61 -9.39
CA GLN A 22 -3.27 3.52 -10.67
C GLN A 22 -4.14 2.26 -10.76
N ALA A 23 -3.60 1.12 -10.36
CA ALA A 23 -4.33 -0.16 -10.39
C ALA A 23 -5.51 -0.16 -9.41
N VAL A 24 -5.30 0.33 -8.18
CA VAL A 24 -6.36 0.40 -7.16
C VAL A 24 -7.47 1.35 -7.57
N THR A 25 -7.13 2.55 -8.08
CA THR A 25 -8.13 3.50 -8.59
C THR A 25 -8.96 2.89 -9.72
N ALA A 26 -8.34 2.22 -10.69
CA ALA A 26 -9.05 1.57 -11.79
C ALA A 26 -10.01 0.46 -11.30
N ALA A 27 -9.56 -0.36 -10.35
CA ALA A 27 -10.38 -1.42 -9.77
C ALA A 27 -11.61 -0.86 -9.03
N VAL A 28 -11.42 0.16 -8.20
CA VAL A 28 -12.52 0.80 -7.46
C VAL A 28 -13.50 1.48 -8.41
N ALA A 29 -12.98 2.25 -9.38
CA ALA A 29 -13.78 3.00 -10.34
C ALA A 29 -14.68 2.09 -11.17
N SER A 30 -14.11 1.01 -11.73
CA SER A 30 -14.86 0.03 -12.53
C SER A 30 -15.86 -0.78 -11.70
N SER A 31 -15.52 -1.14 -10.46
CA SER A 31 -16.40 -1.96 -9.61
C SER A 31 -17.64 -1.22 -9.11
N LEU A 32 -17.55 0.11 -9.00
CA LEU A 32 -18.61 0.96 -8.46
C LEU A 32 -19.26 1.86 -9.51
N ASP A 33 -18.96 1.63 -10.80
CA ASP A 33 -19.45 2.41 -11.95
C ASP A 33 -19.32 3.93 -11.75
N LEU A 34 -18.11 4.37 -11.40
CA LEU A 34 -17.81 5.78 -11.13
C LEU A 34 -16.55 6.25 -11.85
N LYS A 35 -16.43 7.57 -12.02
CA LYS A 35 -15.24 8.15 -12.65
C LYS A 35 -14.00 8.03 -11.73
N PRO A 36 -12.81 7.72 -12.28
CA PRO A 36 -11.56 7.60 -11.51
C PRO A 36 -11.23 8.80 -10.63
N GLU A 37 -11.58 10.02 -11.08
CA GLU A 37 -11.31 11.26 -10.33
C GLU A 37 -12.04 11.35 -8.98
N LEU A 38 -13.05 10.50 -8.75
CA LEU A 38 -13.79 10.43 -7.49
C LEU A 38 -13.18 9.47 -6.47
N VAL A 39 -12.07 8.79 -6.81
CA VAL A 39 -11.38 7.83 -5.95
C VAL A 39 -10.11 8.44 -5.36
N SER A 40 -10.01 8.43 -4.04
CA SER A 40 -8.79 8.82 -3.32
C SER A 40 -8.05 7.59 -2.81
N VAL A 41 -6.74 7.51 -3.04
CA VAL A 41 -5.86 6.47 -2.49
C VAL A 41 -4.81 7.10 -1.60
N LEU A 42 -4.75 6.68 -0.33
CA LEU A 42 -3.80 7.14 0.67
C LEU A 42 -2.81 6.01 0.95
N LEU A 43 -1.52 6.31 0.92
CA LEU A 43 -0.46 5.37 1.27
C LEU A 43 0.08 5.74 2.66
N GLU A 44 -0.04 4.81 3.60
CA GLU A 44 0.52 4.91 4.94
C GLU A 44 1.68 3.94 5.09
N GLU A 45 2.89 4.49 5.11
CA GLU A 45 4.12 3.69 5.20
C GLU A 45 4.62 3.57 6.63
N PHE A 46 4.95 2.34 7.03
CA PHE A 46 5.47 2.02 8.36
C PHE A 46 6.89 1.46 8.25
N GLU A 47 7.75 1.89 9.16
CA GLU A 47 9.03 1.20 9.38
C GLU A 47 8.76 -0.22 9.90
N ARG A 48 9.62 -1.18 9.55
CA ARG A 48 9.40 -2.60 9.88
C ARG A 48 9.50 -2.92 11.38
N GLU A 49 10.18 -2.08 12.15
CA GLU A 49 10.22 -2.17 13.62
C GLU A 49 8.91 -1.73 14.29
N ASN A 50 8.00 -1.08 13.55
CA ASN A 50 6.74 -0.54 14.08
C ASN A 50 5.52 -1.43 13.78
N TRP A 51 5.71 -2.61 13.17
CA TRP A 51 4.62 -3.51 12.80
C TRP A 51 5.03 -4.96 12.98
N SER A 52 4.16 -5.77 13.61
CA SER A 52 4.33 -7.22 13.78
C SER A 52 3.19 -8.02 13.17
N THR A 53 3.42 -9.30 12.93
CA THR A 53 2.37 -10.27 12.59
C THR A 53 2.69 -11.60 13.25
N GLY A 54 1.73 -12.15 14.00
CA GLY A 54 1.96 -13.38 14.76
C GLY A 54 2.91 -13.21 15.94
N GLY A 55 3.02 -11.99 16.49
CA GLY A 55 3.91 -11.69 17.62
C GLY A 55 5.36 -11.40 17.26
N GLU A 56 5.73 -11.48 15.97
CA GLU A 56 7.09 -11.22 15.49
C GLU A 56 7.14 -9.90 14.71
N LEU A 57 8.09 -9.02 15.06
CA LEU A 57 8.31 -7.76 14.34
C LEU A 57 8.70 -8.05 12.89
N HIS A 58 8.22 -7.22 11.97
CA HIS A 58 8.57 -7.37 10.55
C HIS A 58 10.05 -7.11 10.30
N SER A 59 10.73 -6.33 11.17
CA SER A 59 12.17 -6.13 11.13
C SER A 59 12.93 -7.43 11.32
N ASP A 60 12.44 -8.28 12.23
CA ASP A 60 13.07 -9.56 12.58
C ASP A 60 12.73 -10.62 11.54
N LYS A 61 11.46 -10.68 11.14
CA LYS A 61 10.93 -11.70 10.24
C LYS A 61 11.38 -11.57 8.78
N TYR A 62 11.40 -10.34 8.27
CA TYR A 62 11.59 -10.09 6.84
C TYR A 62 12.89 -9.34 6.52
N GLY A 63 13.67 -8.95 7.54
CA GLY A 63 14.92 -8.21 7.38
C GLY A 63 14.71 -6.81 6.78
N GLY A 64 15.73 -6.30 6.08
CA GLY A 64 15.67 -5.02 5.38
C GLY A 64 14.79 -5.02 4.13
N GLY A 65 14.46 -3.82 3.62
CA GLY A 65 13.73 -3.66 2.36
C GLY A 65 12.20 -3.73 2.50
N TYR A 66 11.51 -4.03 1.40
CA TYR A 66 10.05 -3.88 1.30
C TYR A 66 9.32 -5.11 0.74
N GLY A 67 9.94 -6.29 0.74
CA GLY A 67 9.24 -7.55 0.40
C GLY A 67 9.89 -8.42 -0.68
N HIS A 68 11.18 -8.25 -0.97
CA HIS A 68 11.95 -9.26 -1.70
C HIS A 68 12.89 -9.93 -0.68
N GLN A 69 12.50 -11.13 -0.23
CA GLN A 69 13.47 -12.17 0.10
C GLN A 69 13.81 -12.90 -1.21
#